data_AF-A0A8J2VZK7-F1
#
_entry.id   AF-A0A8J2VZK7-F1
#
_cell.length_a   1.000
_cell.length_b   1.000
_cell.length_c   1.000
_cell.angle_alpha   90.00
_cell.angle_beta   90.00
_cell.angle_gamma   90.00
#
_symmetry.space_group_name_H-M   'P 1'
#
loop_
_entity.id
_entity.type
_entity.pdbx_description
1 polymer ?
#
loop_
_entity_poly.entity_id
_entity_poly.type
_entity_poly.pdbx_seq_one_letter_code
_entity_poly.pdbx_strand_id
1 'polypeptide(L)'
;MTGRATDRKGKNKDTKSISNELDENLATFTLPDSLPCSEVDFPVLIHTRAKANWKEIVEETDNNLKELEEYAASKMDPVPKSQFLKTECDYVKRDIFVHLIPALEETLNKAIIWEALKIQKCFFNGIDHIAQVLWNNNPKYPARKIMDLHLFNMPWVREYLKIKPRPYYPKSWLWPENYAATLIQKSVRQYFVQREEEVQEMRDFWRKIEAEDNLPEMDTNPYLAKKFASLQTFHKKQ
;
A
#
# COMPACT_ATOMS: atom_id res chain seq x y z
N MET A 1 33.02 -35.08 55.76
CA MET A 1 31.80 -35.90 55.82
C MET A 1 30.98 -35.56 54.57
N THR A 2 31.25 -36.27 53.45
CA THR A 2 30.30 -37.24 52.82
C THR A 2 29.09 -36.52 52.19
N GLY A 3 28.85 -36.43 50.87
CA GLY A 3 29.24 -37.29 49.74
C GLY A 3 27.98 -37.94 49.14
N ARG A 4 27.87 -37.89 47.79
CA ARG A 4 27.02 -38.71 46.89
C ARG A 4 25.53 -38.35 46.80
N ALA A 5 24.80 -38.66 45.72
CA ALA A 5 25.06 -38.88 44.29
C ALA A 5 23.68 -39.18 43.68
N THR A 6 23.53 -38.88 42.40
CA THR A 6 22.45 -39.30 41.50
C THR A 6 22.35 -40.83 41.38
N ASP A 7 21.13 -41.38 41.33
CA ASP A 7 20.76 -42.63 40.63
C ASP A 7 19.21 -42.68 40.57
N ARG A 8 18.52 -42.67 39.41
CA ARG A 8 18.40 -43.67 38.33
C ARG A 8 18.01 -45.10 38.78
N LYS A 9 16.70 -45.38 38.77
CA LYS A 9 16.06 -46.70 38.55
C LYS A 9 14.56 -46.45 38.38
N GLY A 10 13.80 -46.89 37.38
CA GLY A 10 13.99 -47.95 36.38
C GLY A 10 12.72 -48.81 36.36
N LYS A 11 12.01 -48.84 35.21
CA LYS A 11 10.92 -49.73 34.71
C LYS A 11 9.92 -48.86 33.93
N ASN A 12 9.88 -48.75 32.60
CA ASN A 12 10.05 -49.67 31.46
C ASN A 12 8.91 -50.72 31.33
N LYS A 13 8.34 -50.80 30.12
CA LYS A 13 7.02 -51.36 29.66
C LYS A 13 5.89 -50.32 29.70
N ASP A 14 5.24 -49.90 28.62
CA ASP A 14 5.02 -50.48 27.28
C ASP A 14 4.88 -49.37 26.23
N THR A 15 5.94 -49.15 25.44
CA THR A 15 5.90 -48.31 24.22
C THR A 15 6.72 -49.00 23.14
N LYS A 16 6.46 -50.30 22.94
CA LYS A 16 7.18 -51.17 22.01
C LYS A 16 6.35 -51.66 20.82
N SER A 17 5.23 -51.02 20.52
CA SER A 17 4.32 -51.51 19.47
C SER A 17 3.76 -50.43 18.55
N ILE A 18 4.34 -49.21 18.52
CA ILE A 18 3.87 -48.16 17.59
C ILE A 18 5.04 -47.55 16.80
N SER A 19 6.24 -47.44 17.38
CA SER A 19 7.43 -47.00 16.65
C SER A 19 7.99 -48.05 15.69
N ASN A 20 7.90 -49.35 16.05
CA ASN A 20 8.35 -50.42 15.15
C ASN A 20 7.46 -50.56 13.91
N GLU A 21 6.16 -50.27 13.99
CA GLU A 21 5.30 -50.29 12.80
C GLU A 21 5.56 -49.09 11.88
N LEU A 22 5.89 -47.91 12.42
CA LEU A 22 6.24 -46.75 11.60
C LEU A 22 7.65 -46.89 10.98
N ASP A 23 8.62 -47.43 11.70
CA ASP A 23 9.98 -47.63 11.19
C ASP A 23 10.07 -48.84 10.23
N GLU A 24 9.29 -49.91 10.42
CA GLU A 24 9.20 -51.01 9.44
C GLU A 24 8.44 -50.58 8.18
N ASN A 25 7.45 -49.70 8.28
CA ASN A 25 6.72 -49.19 7.10
C ASN A 25 7.45 -48.05 6.38
N LEU A 26 8.34 -47.28 7.02
CA LEU A 26 9.19 -46.30 6.35
C LEU A 26 10.40 -46.94 5.66
N ALA A 27 10.91 -48.06 6.18
CA ALA A 27 12.08 -48.74 5.64
C ALA A 27 11.76 -49.73 4.50
N THR A 28 10.50 -49.86 4.09
CA THR A 28 10.08 -50.85 3.08
C THR A 28 9.43 -50.25 1.83
N PHE A 29 9.54 -48.93 1.62
CA PHE A 29 9.19 -48.32 0.32
C PHE A 29 10.42 -47.68 -0.32
N THR A 30 11.35 -48.53 -0.74
CA THR A 30 12.31 -48.16 -1.77
C THR A 30 11.59 -48.21 -3.11
N LEU A 31 11.48 -47.06 -3.79
CA LEU A 31 11.12 -47.06 -5.21
C LEU A 31 12.15 -47.96 -5.93
N PRO A 32 11.71 -48.89 -6.78
CA PRO A 32 12.65 -49.74 -7.50
C PRO A 32 13.48 -48.84 -8.44
N ASP A 33 14.81 -49.03 -8.48
CA ASP A 33 15.75 -48.22 -9.29
C ASP A 33 15.40 -48.21 -10.79
N SER A 34 14.59 -49.16 -11.21
CA SER A 34 13.73 -49.04 -12.37
C SER A 34 12.38 -49.65 -12.02
N LEU A 35 11.28 -48.96 -12.36
CA LEU A 35 9.98 -49.62 -12.47
C LEU A 35 10.19 -50.92 -13.26
N PRO A 36 9.54 -52.04 -12.90
CA PRO A 36 9.45 -53.13 -13.86
C PRO A 36 8.83 -52.49 -15.08
N CYS A 37 9.62 -52.32 -16.14
CA CYS A 37 9.07 -52.13 -17.46
C CYS A 37 8.21 -53.37 -17.62
N SER A 38 6.93 -53.24 -17.31
CA SER A 38 5.95 -54.15 -17.85
C SER A 38 6.25 -54.06 -19.34
N GLU A 39 6.84 -55.12 -19.88
CA GLU A 39 6.73 -55.50 -21.27
C GLU A 39 5.24 -55.73 -21.53
N VAL A 40 4.43 -54.69 -21.33
CA VAL A 40 3.33 -54.48 -22.23
C VAL A 40 4.05 -54.02 -23.48
N ASP A 41 4.44 -55.02 -24.28
CA ASP A 41 4.52 -54.85 -25.72
C ASP A 41 3.12 -54.42 -26.14
N PHE A 42 2.82 -53.14 -25.95
CA PHE A 42 1.82 -52.49 -26.76
C PHE A 42 2.42 -52.60 -28.14
N PRO A 43 1.81 -53.32 -29.08
CA PRO A 43 2.22 -53.22 -30.47
C PRO A 43 1.85 -51.81 -30.91
N VAL A 44 2.71 -50.84 -30.61
CA VAL A 44 2.63 -49.51 -31.20
C VAL A 44 3.08 -49.73 -32.63
N LEU A 45 2.11 -50.08 -33.47
CA LEU A 45 2.28 -50.03 -34.92
C LEU A 45 2.56 -48.58 -35.26
N ILE A 46 3.84 -48.21 -35.31
CA ILE A 46 4.28 -46.91 -35.80
C ILE A 46 4.04 -46.94 -37.30
N HIS A 47 2.83 -46.57 -37.70
CA HIS A 47 2.48 -46.37 -39.11
C HIS A 47 3.23 -45.12 -39.59
N THR A 48 4.34 -45.33 -40.29
CA THR A 48 5.04 -44.24 -40.96
C THR A 48 4.19 -43.77 -42.14
N ARG A 49 3.55 -42.60 -42.00
CA ARG A 49 2.83 -41.97 -43.11
C ARG A 49 3.84 -41.28 -44.01
N ALA A 50 3.89 -41.65 -45.29
CA ALA A 50 4.91 -41.18 -46.23
C ALA A 50 4.80 -39.68 -46.59
N LYS A 51 3.66 -39.02 -46.29
CA LYS A 51 3.46 -37.57 -46.45
C LYS A 51 2.53 -37.04 -45.36
N ALA A 52 2.94 -35.97 -44.69
CA ALA A 52 2.10 -35.27 -43.71
C ALA A 52 1.08 -34.38 -44.44
N ASN A 53 -0.21 -34.62 -44.20
CA ASN A 53 -1.28 -33.73 -44.62
C ASN A 53 -1.61 -32.78 -43.46
N TRP A 54 -1.19 -31.52 -43.58
CA TRP A 54 -1.35 -30.52 -42.52
C TRP A 54 -2.80 -30.31 -42.10
N LYS A 55 -3.77 -30.45 -43.01
CA LYS A 55 -5.19 -30.27 -42.67
C LYS A 55 -5.69 -31.36 -41.72
N GLU A 56 -5.29 -32.60 -41.97
CA GLU A 56 -5.68 -33.75 -41.17
C GLU A 56 -5.07 -33.69 -39.76
N ILE A 57 -3.81 -33.24 -39.65
CA ILE A 57 -3.14 -33.04 -38.36
C ILE A 57 -3.85 -31.96 -37.54
N VAL A 58 -4.25 -30.85 -38.17
CA VAL A 58 -4.98 -29.77 -37.48
C VAL A 58 -6.34 -30.26 -36.98
N GLU A 59 -7.09 -30.98 -37.82
CA GLU A 59 -8.38 -31.55 -37.43
C GLU A 59 -8.24 -32.59 -36.30
N GLU A 60 -7.22 -33.44 -36.35
CA GLU A 60 -6.91 -34.39 -35.29
C GLU A 60 -6.55 -33.69 -33.97
N THR A 61 -5.74 -32.63 -34.03
CA THR A 61 -5.42 -31.84 -32.84
C THR A 61 -6.63 -31.14 -32.26
N ASP A 62 -7.51 -30.59 -33.09
CA ASP A 62 -8.73 -29.93 -32.63
C ASP A 62 -9.70 -30.93 -31.98
N ASN A 63 -9.79 -32.14 -32.53
CA ASN A 63 -10.61 -33.21 -31.94
C ASN A 63 -10.04 -33.69 -30.61
N ASN A 64 -8.73 -33.92 -30.53
CA ASN A 64 -8.06 -34.29 -29.27
C ASN A 64 -8.24 -33.21 -28.20
N LEU A 65 -8.20 -31.93 -28.59
CA LEU A 65 -8.41 -30.81 -27.68
C LEU A 65 -9.85 -30.77 -27.15
N LYS A 66 -10.84 -31.04 -28.01
CA LYS A 66 -12.25 -31.20 -27.59
C LYS A 66 -12.45 -32.37 -26.63
N GLU A 67 -11.85 -33.52 -26.91
CA GLU A 67 -11.93 -34.68 -26.01
C GLU A 67 -11.34 -34.38 -24.62
N LEU A 68 -10.23 -33.65 -24.56
CA LEU A 68 -9.64 -33.19 -23.30
C LEU A 68 -10.56 -32.20 -22.56
N GLU A 69 -11.20 -31.28 -23.28
CA GLU A 69 -12.17 -30.34 -22.71
C GLU A 69 -13.41 -31.05 -22.17
N GLU A 70 -13.95 -32.04 -22.90
CA GLU A 70 -15.09 -32.86 -22.49
C GLU A 70 -14.75 -33.72 -21.27
N TYR A 71 -13.56 -34.33 -21.24
CA TYR A 71 -13.07 -35.07 -20.09
C TYR A 71 -12.91 -34.17 -18.86
N ALA A 72 -12.32 -32.98 -19.02
CA ALA A 72 -12.21 -32.00 -17.95
C ALA A 72 -13.59 -31.57 -17.42
N ALA A 73 -14.55 -31.32 -18.32
CA ALA A 73 -15.92 -30.99 -17.96
C ALA A 73 -16.63 -32.14 -17.21
N SER A 74 -16.35 -33.40 -17.55
CA SER A 74 -16.93 -34.58 -16.88
C SER A 74 -16.42 -34.80 -15.45
N LYS A 75 -15.21 -34.30 -15.14
CA LYS A 75 -14.58 -34.40 -13.82
C LYS A 75 -14.92 -33.24 -12.89
N MET A 76 -15.52 -32.17 -13.43
CA MET A 76 -16.01 -31.05 -12.63
C MET A 76 -17.43 -31.35 -12.16
N ASP A 77 -17.60 -31.58 -10.85
CA ASP A 77 -18.95 -31.62 -10.28
C ASP A 77 -19.64 -30.27 -10.53
N PRO A 78 -20.91 -30.24 -10.99
CA PRO A 78 -21.63 -29.01 -11.21
C PRO A 78 -21.90 -28.34 -9.87
N VAL A 79 -20.97 -27.51 -9.41
CA VAL A 79 -21.17 -26.63 -8.25
C VAL A 79 -22.42 -25.79 -8.56
N PRO A 80 -23.46 -25.81 -7.71
CA PRO A 80 -24.63 -24.99 -7.90
C PRO A 80 -24.19 -23.53 -7.97
N LYS A 81 -24.26 -22.94 -9.16
CA LYS A 81 -23.95 -21.52 -9.36
C LYS A 81 -24.92 -20.74 -8.48
N SER A 82 -24.41 -20.03 -7.49
CA SER A 82 -25.25 -19.19 -6.63
C SER A 82 -26.05 -18.21 -7.50
N GLN A 83 -27.30 -17.94 -7.15
CA GLN A 83 -28.18 -17.03 -7.90
C GLN A 83 -27.65 -15.58 -7.96
N PHE A 84 -26.60 -15.28 -7.20
CA PHE A 84 -25.91 -14.00 -7.22
C PHE A 84 -24.71 -14.06 -8.17
N LEU A 85 -24.98 -13.70 -9.43
CA LEU A 85 -24.02 -13.41 -10.50
C LEU A 85 -23.15 -14.61 -10.95
N LYS A 86 -23.20 -14.91 -12.25
CA LYS A 86 -22.65 -16.13 -12.86
C LYS A 86 -21.14 -16.34 -12.66
N THR A 87 -20.38 -15.34 -12.21
CA THR A 87 -18.98 -15.38 -11.72
C THR A 87 -18.68 -14.04 -11.01
N GLU A 88 -17.72 -13.96 -10.07
CA GLU A 88 -17.29 -12.70 -9.43
C GLU A 88 -16.83 -11.68 -10.48
N CYS A 89 -16.20 -12.16 -11.56
CA CYS A 89 -15.79 -11.34 -12.70
C CYS A 89 -16.97 -10.66 -13.40
N ASP A 90 -18.13 -11.29 -13.45
CA ASP A 90 -19.32 -10.71 -14.08
C ASP A 90 -19.89 -9.56 -13.25
N TYR A 91 -19.84 -9.67 -11.92
CA TYR A 91 -20.23 -8.58 -11.01
C TYR A 91 -19.34 -7.34 -11.20
N VAL A 92 -18.02 -7.54 -11.21
CA VAL A 92 -17.06 -6.45 -11.40
C VAL A 92 -17.30 -5.74 -12.74
N LYS A 93 -17.52 -6.50 -13.82
CA LYS A 93 -17.77 -5.93 -15.15
C LYS A 93 -19.08 -5.16 -15.22
N ARG A 94 -20.16 -5.66 -14.60
CA ARG A 94 -21.49 -5.04 -14.70
C ARG A 94 -21.67 -3.86 -13.76
N ASP A 95 -21.20 -3.95 -12.53
CA ASP A 95 -21.54 -2.96 -11.50
C ASP A 95 -20.39 -1.99 -11.22
N ILE A 96 -19.14 -2.48 -11.18
CA ILE A 96 -17.98 -1.66 -10.80
C ILE A 96 -17.41 -0.93 -12.02
N PHE A 97 -17.14 -1.63 -13.12
CA PHE A 97 -16.47 -1.07 -14.28
C PHE A 97 -17.26 0.03 -14.98
N VAL A 98 -18.58 -0.01 -14.93
CA VAL A 98 -19.46 1.05 -15.45
C VAL A 98 -19.14 2.42 -14.83
N HIS A 99 -18.74 2.43 -13.55
CA HIS A 99 -18.39 3.66 -12.83
C HIS A 99 -16.88 3.93 -12.84
N LEU A 100 -16.08 2.86 -12.78
CA LEU A 100 -14.63 2.96 -12.68
C LEU A 100 -13.96 3.36 -14.00
N ILE A 101 -14.41 2.81 -15.14
CA ILE A 101 -13.79 3.10 -16.45
C ILE A 101 -13.86 4.60 -16.78
N PRO A 102 -15.02 5.28 -16.68
CA PRO A 102 -15.08 6.72 -16.92
C PRO A 102 -14.20 7.53 -15.97
N ALA A 103 -14.12 7.12 -14.69
CA ALA A 103 -13.27 7.79 -13.71
C ALA A 103 -11.78 7.63 -14.04
N LEU A 104 -11.36 6.46 -14.54
CA LEU A 104 -9.99 6.23 -14.99
C LEU A 104 -9.67 7.05 -16.24
N GLU A 105 -10.58 7.13 -17.20
CA GLU A 105 -10.42 7.96 -18.40
C GLU A 105 -10.26 9.44 -18.05
N GLU A 106 -11.11 9.99 -17.19
CA GLU A 106 -11.01 11.38 -16.73
C GLU A 106 -9.69 11.63 -15.98
N THR A 107 -9.25 10.66 -15.17
CA THR A 107 -7.98 10.72 -14.45
C THR A 107 -6.80 10.72 -15.40
N LEU A 108 -6.85 9.93 -16.48
CA LEU A 108 -5.80 9.88 -17.49
C LEU A 108 -5.71 11.21 -18.24
N ASN A 109 -6.84 11.78 -18.63
CA ASN A 109 -6.89 13.10 -19.28
C ASN A 109 -6.29 14.19 -18.39
N LYS A 110 -6.62 14.20 -17.11
CA LYS A 110 -5.99 15.12 -16.13
C LYS A 110 -4.50 14.83 -15.94
N ALA A 111 -4.09 13.56 -15.88
CA ALA A 111 -2.68 13.20 -15.79
C ALA A 111 -1.86 13.71 -16.98
N ILE A 112 -2.43 13.73 -18.19
CA ILE A 112 -1.82 14.32 -19.39
C ILE A 112 -1.69 15.84 -19.24
N ILE A 113 -2.76 16.53 -18.80
CA ILE A 113 -2.74 17.99 -18.58
C ILE A 113 -1.66 18.39 -17.57
N TRP A 114 -1.49 17.61 -16.51
CA TRP A 114 -0.50 17.85 -15.46
C TRP A 114 0.88 17.28 -15.76
N GLU A 115 1.09 16.72 -16.96
CA GLU A 115 2.32 16.03 -17.38
C GLU A 115 2.82 14.98 -16.36
N ALA A 116 1.91 14.39 -15.61
CA ALA A 116 2.20 13.47 -14.51
C ALA A 116 2.92 12.19 -14.97
N LEU A 117 2.75 11.82 -16.24
CA LEU A 117 3.42 10.67 -16.87
C LEU A 117 4.85 10.97 -17.31
N LYS A 118 5.20 12.25 -17.51
CA LYS A 118 6.55 12.68 -17.89
C LYS A 118 7.38 13.02 -16.65
N ILE A 119 6.76 13.65 -15.66
CA ILE A 119 7.41 14.15 -14.45
C ILE A 119 7.22 13.15 -13.31
N GLN A 120 8.30 12.49 -12.88
CA GLN A 120 8.26 11.46 -11.83
C GLN A 120 7.70 11.96 -10.48
N LYS A 121 7.86 13.25 -10.19
CA LYS A 121 7.46 13.89 -8.92
C LYS A 121 6.47 15.01 -9.22
N CYS A 122 5.21 14.63 -9.44
CA CYS A 122 4.13 15.56 -9.75
C CYS A 122 3.21 15.78 -8.53
N PHE A 123 2.53 16.93 -8.52
CA PHE A 123 1.49 17.25 -7.53
C PHE A 123 0.26 16.37 -7.66
N PHE A 124 0.01 15.86 -8.87
CA PHE A 124 -1.18 15.13 -9.20
C PHE A 124 -1.14 13.71 -8.63
N ASN A 125 -2.05 13.42 -7.70
CA ASN A 125 -2.28 12.06 -7.21
C ASN A 125 -3.49 11.44 -7.90
N GLY A 126 -3.25 10.44 -8.77
CA GLY A 126 -4.30 9.77 -9.51
C GLY A 126 -5.32 9.05 -8.62
N ILE A 127 -4.90 8.47 -7.50
CA ILE A 127 -5.80 7.76 -6.57
C ILE A 127 -6.77 8.75 -5.92
N ASP A 128 -6.26 9.91 -5.51
CA ASP A 128 -7.07 10.98 -4.92
C ASP A 128 -8.10 11.50 -5.92
N HIS A 129 -7.67 11.67 -7.17
CA HIS A 129 -8.55 12.10 -8.23
C HIS A 129 -9.65 11.08 -8.53
N ILE A 130 -9.33 9.78 -8.62
CA ILE A 130 -10.32 8.72 -8.81
C ILE A 130 -11.32 8.71 -7.66
N ALA A 131 -10.86 8.81 -6.42
CA ALA A 131 -11.73 8.87 -5.25
C ALA A 131 -12.69 10.08 -5.29
N GLN A 132 -12.19 11.24 -5.73
CA GLN A 132 -13.01 12.43 -5.90
C GLN A 132 -14.10 12.22 -6.97
N VAL A 133 -13.73 11.73 -8.15
CA VAL A 133 -14.66 11.50 -9.26
C VAL A 133 -15.73 10.48 -8.87
N LEU A 134 -15.35 9.37 -8.24
CA LEU A 134 -16.30 8.34 -7.80
C LEU A 134 -17.27 8.86 -6.72
N TRP A 135 -16.80 9.70 -5.81
CA TRP A 135 -17.66 10.29 -4.79
C TRP A 135 -18.66 11.30 -5.37
N ASN A 136 -18.21 12.15 -6.30
CA ASN A 136 -19.04 13.17 -6.92
C ASN A 136 -20.05 12.56 -7.91
N ASN A 137 -19.67 11.49 -8.62
CA ASN A 137 -20.52 10.78 -9.59
C ASN A 137 -21.34 9.64 -8.97
N ASN A 138 -21.57 9.64 -7.66
CA ASN A 138 -22.35 8.59 -7.02
C ASN A 138 -23.85 8.68 -7.41
N PRO A 139 -24.44 7.66 -8.06
CA PRO A 139 -25.84 7.70 -8.51
C PRO A 139 -26.84 7.79 -7.35
N LYS A 140 -26.46 7.37 -6.14
CA LYS A 140 -27.31 7.49 -4.93
C LYS A 140 -27.45 8.94 -4.45
N TYR A 141 -26.52 9.81 -4.83
CA TYR A 141 -26.46 11.20 -4.36
C TYR A 141 -26.18 12.16 -5.54
N PRO A 142 -27.15 12.34 -6.46
CA PRO A 142 -26.96 13.13 -7.68
C PRO A 142 -26.61 14.61 -7.41
N ALA A 143 -27.04 15.16 -6.27
CA ALA A 143 -26.69 16.52 -5.85
C ALA A 143 -25.17 16.75 -5.70
N ARG A 144 -24.39 15.70 -5.43
CA ARG A 144 -22.93 15.81 -5.27
C ARG A 144 -22.22 16.18 -6.57
N LYS A 145 -22.79 15.78 -7.71
CA LYS A 145 -22.26 16.12 -9.03
C LYS A 145 -22.30 17.63 -9.29
N ILE A 146 -23.27 18.33 -8.70
CA ILE A 146 -23.44 19.78 -8.84
C ILE A 146 -22.46 20.55 -7.96
N MET A 147 -22.18 20.03 -6.76
CA MET A 147 -21.32 20.72 -5.80
C MET A 147 -19.82 20.59 -6.10
N ASP A 148 -19.42 19.55 -6.87
CA ASP A 148 -18.04 19.21 -7.24
C ASP A 148 -17.01 19.46 -6.11
N LEU A 149 -17.18 18.77 -4.98
CA LEU A 149 -16.28 18.95 -3.86
C LEU A 149 -14.90 18.36 -4.17
N HIS A 150 -13.86 19.13 -3.83
CA HIS A 150 -12.50 18.61 -3.75
C HIS A 150 -12.36 17.55 -2.65
N LEU A 151 -11.50 16.54 -2.86
CA LEU A 151 -11.30 15.42 -1.92
C LEU A 151 -11.12 15.84 -0.46
N PHE A 152 -10.24 16.81 -0.20
CA PHE A 152 -9.97 17.30 1.17
C PHE A 152 -11.16 18.01 1.84
N ASN A 153 -12.17 18.42 1.07
CA ASN A 153 -13.38 19.04 1.60
C ASN A 153 -14.48 18.03 1.94
N MET A 154 -14.30 16.76 1.56
CA MET A 154 -15.28 15.71 1.86
C MET A 154 -15.32 15.41 3.37
N PRO A 155 -16.52 15.28 3.98
CA PRO A 155 -16.65 15.09 5.44
C PRO A 155 -15.89 13.87 5.94
N TRP A 156 -16.05 12.73 5.27
CA TRP A 156 -15.42 11.46 5.65
C TRP A 156 -13.90 11.50 5.51
N VAL A 157 -13.36 12.19 4.49
CA VAL A 157 -11.92 12.36 4.31
C VAL A 157 -11.34 13.20 5.44
N ARG A 158 -12.02 14.29 5.80
CA ARG A 158 -11.58 15.17 6.88
C ARG A 158 -11.54 14.44 8.23
N GLU A 159 -12.55 13.63 8.51
CA GLU A 159 -12.60 12.82 9.72
C GLU A 159 -11.49 11.75 9.74
N TYR A 160 -11.27 11.08 8.61
CA TYR A 160 -10.19 10.12 8.46
C TYR A 160 -8.80 10.75 8.63
N LEU A 161 -8.55 11.91 8.01
CA LEU A 161 -7.27 12.61 8.07
C LEU A 161 -6.95 13.19 9.46
N LYS A 162 -7.97 13.44 10.30
CA LYS A 162 -7.76 13.80 11.72
C LYS A 162 -7.13 12.65 12.50
N ILE A 163 -7.56 11.42 12.24
CA ILE A 163 -7.07 10.22 12.93
C ILE A 163 -5.74 9.77 12.32
N LYS A 164 -5.63 9.83 10.99
CA LYS A 164 -4.46 9.38 10.23
C LYS A 164 -4.00 10.49 9.27
N PRO A 165 -3.19 11.45 9.75
CA PRO A 165 -2.69 12.52 8.89
C PRO A 165 -1.82 11.94 7.78
N ARG A 166 -1.88 12.58 6.60
CA ARG A 166 -1.00 12.22 5.48
C ARG A 166 0.46 12.57 5.81
N PRO A 167 1.43 11.83 5.27
CA PRO A 167 2.84 12.19 5.41
C PRO A 167 3.10 13.56 4.80
N TYR A 168 4.08 14.28 5.37
CA TYR A 168 4.52 15.56 4.83
C TYR A 168 5.27 15.34 3.52
N TYR A 169 4.71 15.88 2.43
CA TYR A 169 5.38 15.88 1.13
C TYR A 169 6.29 17.11 0.99
N PRO A 170 7.43 16.99 0.28
CA PRO A 170 8.24 18.13 -0.08
C PRO A 170 7.42 19.18 -0.85
N LYS A 171 7.65 20.48 -0.57
CA LYS A 171 6.96 21.59 -1.26
C LYS A 171 7.15 21.56 -2.79
N SER A 172 8.29 21.07 -3.25
CA SER A 172 8.56 20.87 -4.68
C SER A 172 7.62 19.88 -5.35
N TRP A 173 7.02 18.94 -4.60
CA TRP A 173 6.02 18.02 -5.13
C TRP A 173 4.63 18.65 -5.12
N LEU A 174 4.39 19.58 -4.20
CA LEU A 174 3.06 20.14 -3.97
C LEU A 174 2.76 21.38 -4.83
N TRP A 175 3.78 22.12 -5.24
CA TRP A 175 3.61 23.39 -5.91
C TRP A 175 3.73 23.25 -7.43
N PRO A 176 2.77 23.78 -8.21
CA PRO A 176 2.97 23.92 -9.64
C PRO A 176 4.09 24.95 -9.89
N GLU A 177 4.79 24.79 -11.02
CA GLU A 177 5.98 25.58 -11.37
C GLU A 177 5.73 27.09 -11.27
N ASN A 178 4.62 27.59 -11.84
CA ASN A 178 4.26 29.01 -11.81
C ASN A 178 4.09 29.55 -10.38
N TYR A 179 3.48 28.76 -9.50
CA TYR A 179 3.27 29.15 -8.10
C TYR A 179 4.59 29.11 -7.32
N ALA A 180 5.40 28.07 -7.54
CA ALA A 180 6.73 27.96 -6.95
C ALA A 180 7.62 29.14 -7.37
N ALA A 181 7.64 29.47 -8.67
CA ALA A 181 8.39 30.61 -9.20
C ALA A 181 7.96 31.93 -8.55
N THR A 182 6.65 32.16 -8.43
CA THR A 182 6.11 33.36 -7.78
C THR A 182 6.54 33.46 -6.32
N LEU A 183 6.47 32.34 -5.57
CA LEU A 183 6.89 32.30 -4.17
C LEU A 183 8.40 32.51 -4.00
N ILE A 184 9.22 31.91 -4.86
CA ILE A 184 10.67 32.09 -4.85
C ILE A 184 10.99 33.55 -5.15
N GLN A 185 10.42 34.12 -6.22
CA GLN A 185 10.63 35.52 -6.59
C GLN A 185 10.19 36.47 -5.48
N LYS A 186 9.03 36.24 -4.87
CA LYS A 186 8.54 37.02 -3.72
C LYS A 186 9.54 36.96 -2.57
N SER A 187 10.01 35.77 -2.22
CA SER A 187 10.92 35.55 -1.09
C SER A 187 12.29 36.19 -1.34
N VAL A 188 12.80 36.10 -2.57
CA VAL A 188 14.07 36.71 -2.98
C VAL A 188 13.97 38.24 -2.99
N ARG A 189 12.89 38.81 -3.53
CA ARG A 189 12.64 40.26 -3.48
C ARG A 189 12.56 40.76 -2.04
N GLN A 190 11.83 40.04 -1.19
CA GLN A 190 11.75 40.34 0.23
C GLN A 190 13.12 40.27 0.90
N TYR A 191 13.92 39.23 0.60
CA TYR A 191 15.27 39.08 1.15
C TYR A 191 16.18 40.25 0.77
N PHE A 192 16.13 40.73 -0.48
CA PHE A 192 16.94 41.87 -0.90
C PHE A 192 16.63 43.14 -0.09
N VAL A 193 15.34 43.45 0.12
CA VAL A 193 14.92 44.58 0.95
C VAL A 193 15.32 44.36 2.42
N GLN A 194 15.20 43.13 2.93
CA GLN A 194 15.59 42.80 4.30
C GLN A 194 17.09 42.90 4.56
N ARG A 195 17.91 42.84 3.51
CA ARG A 195 19.36 42.96 3.62
C ARG A 195 19.82 44.41 3.73
N GLU A 196 18.97 45.39 3.42
CA GLU A 196 19.29 46.81 3.59
C GLU A 196 19.45 47.15 5.07
N GLU A 197 20.52 47.89 5.40
CA GLU A 197 20.91 48.18 6.78
C GLU A 197 19.81 48.95 7.52
N GLU A 198 19.22 49.97 6.90
CA GLU A 198 18.10 50.75 7.46
C GLU A 198 16.89 49.86 7.82
N VAL A 199 16.56 48.89 6.96
CA VAL A 199 15.46 47.96 7.18
C VAL A 199 15.79 47.00 8.32
N GLN A 200 17.05 46.58 8.43
CA GLN A 200 17.51 45.67 9.48
C GLN A 200 17.52 46.37 10.85
N GLU A 201 18.00 47.61 10.92
CA GLU A 201 17.93 48.45 12.13
C GLU A 201 16.48 48.65 12.60
N MET A 202 15.58 48.97 11.67
CA MET A 202 14.15 49.10 11.99
C MET A 202 13.57 47.77 12.51
N ARG A 203 13.93 46.62 11.93
CA ARG A 203 13.49 45.30 12.42
C ARG A 203 14.07 44.97 13.80
N ASP A 204 15.30 45.37 14.08
CA ASP A 204 15.91 45.20 15.39
C ASP A 204 15.23 46.09 16.43
N PHE A 205 14.87 47.33 16.05
CA PHE A 205 14.09 48.24 16.89
C PHE A 205 12.74 47.64 17.28
N TRP A 206 11.95 47.19 16.30
CA TRP A 206 10.65 46.57 16.58
C TRP A 206 10.77 45.28 17.39
N ARG A 207 11.81 44.47 17.17
CA ARG A 207 12.07 43.28 18.01
C ARG A 207 12.40 43.63 19.44
N LYS A 208 13.09 44.75 19.70
CA LYS A 208 13.38 45.22 21.06
C LYS A 208 12.11 45.69 21.76
N ILE A 209 11.27 46.47 21.08
CA ILE A 209 9.96 46.88 21.63
C ILE A 209 9.09 45.67 21.94
N GLU A 210 8.96 44.72 21.01
CA GLU A 210 8.18 43.50 21.25
C GLU A 210 8.74 42.68 22.42
N ALA A 211 10.07 42.62 22.57
CA ALA A 211 10.68 41.96 23.72
C ALA A 211 10.40 42.71 25.03
N GLU A 212 10.38 44.04 25.03
CA GLU A 212 10.04 44.87 26.18
C GLU A 212 8.56 44.74 26.57
N ASP A 213 7.64 44.73 25.60
CA ASP A 213 6.20 44.52 25.83
C ASP A 213 5.89 43.10 26.32
N ASN A 214 6.65 42.10 25.86
CA ASN A 214 6.51 40.71 26.31
C ASN A 214 7.25 40.42 27.63
N LEU A 215 8.00 41.38 28.19
CA LEU A 215 8.45 41.25 29.57
C LEU A 215 7.22 41.34 30.47
N PRO A 216 6.94 40.33 31.29
CA PRO A 216 5.86 40.45 32.27
C PRO A 216 6.19 41.64 33.17
N GLU A 217 5.28 42.64 33.22
CA GLU A 217 5.39 43.78 34.11
C GLU A 217 5.78 43.28 35.51
N MET A 218 6.99 43.64 35.93
CA MET A 218 7.59 43.14 37.16
C MET A 218 6.74 43.48 38.40
N ASP A 219 5.85 44.45 38.27
CA ASP A 219 4.94 44.94 39.30
C ASP A 219 3.69 44.06 39.50
N THR A 220 3.39 43.14 38.58
CA THR A 220 2.17 42.29 38.65
C THR A 220 2.39 40.91 39.27
N ASN A 221 3.65 40.50 39.52
CA ASN A 221 3.93 39.18 40.09
C ASN A 221 4.89 39.23 41.30
N PRO A 222 4.35 39.25 42.54
CA PRO A 222 5.15 39.33 43.77
C PRO A 222 6.10 38.13 43.96
N TYR A 223 5.90 37.03 43.23
CA TYR A 223 6.78 35.86 43.28
C TYR A 223 8.08 36.04 42.47
N LEU A 224 8.06 36.81 41.38
CA LEU A 224 9.26 37.09 40.58
C LEU A 224 10.17 38.10 41.29
N ALA A 225 9.61 39.18 41.83
CA ALA A 225 10.34 40.19 42.61
C ALA A 225 11.10 39.58 43.81
N LYS A 226 10.46 38.63 44.52
CA LYS A 226 11.08 37.94 45.68
C LYS A 226 12.24 37.02 45.26
N LYS A 227 12.13 36.37 44.10
CA LYS A 227 13.18 35.48 43.58
C LYS A 227 14.43 36.27 43.16
N PHE A 228 14.27 37.42 42.51
CA PHE A 228 15.39 38.27 42.11
C PHE A 228 16.04 39.03 43.29
N ALA A 229 15.26 39.50 44.27
CA ALA A 229 15.80 40.10 45.50
C ALA A 229 16.67 39.11 46.29
N SER A 230 16.29 37.82 46.30
CA SER A 230 17.08 36.77 46.96
C SER A 230 18.41 36.47 46.26
N LEU A 231 18.52 36.70 44.95
CA LEU A 231 19.76 36.51 44.19
C LEU A 231 20.78 37.64 44.43
N GLN A 232 20.32 38.88 44.63
CA GLN A 232 21.21 40.01 44.93
C GLN A 232 21.85 39.92 46.32
N THR A 233 21.22 39.22 47.27
CA THR A 233 21.80 39.01 48.62
C THR A 233 22.97 38.02 48.66
N PHE A 234 23.19 37.21 47.60
CA PHE A 234 24.31 36.26 47.56
C PHE A 234 25.64 36.86 47.08
N HIS A 235 25.64 38.03 46.43
CA HIS A 235 26.87 38.67 45.94
C HIS A 235 27.53 39.64 46.93
N LYS A 236 27.03 39.74 48.17
CA LYS A 236 27.54 40.66 49.20
C LYS A 236 28.24 39.97 50.37
N LYS A 237 28.94 38.85 50.09
CA LYS A 237 29.92 38.25 51.00
C LYS A 237 31.18 37.86 50.22
N GLN A 238 32.10 38.81 50.12
CA GLN A 238 33.55 38.62 50.20
C GLN A 238 34.20 39.97 50.45
#